data_AF-A0A7V6BCI1-F1
#
_entry.id   AF-A0A7V6BCI1-F1
#
_cell.length_a   1.000
_cell.length_b   1.000
_cell.length_c   1.000
_cell.angle_alpha   90.00
_cell.angle_beta   90.00
_cell.angle_gamma   90.00
#
_symmetry.space_group_name_H-M   'P 1'
#
loop_
_entity.id
_entity.type
_entity.pdbx_description
1 polymer ?
#
loop_
_entity_poly.entity_id
_entity_poly.type
_entity_poly.pdbx_seq_one_letter_code
_entity_poly.pdbx_strand_id
1 'polypeptide(L)'
;MNNFACYRARQLDAEVLIDAICQITGTSESYTSQIPEPFTFIPQGYRAVNLGDGSIGSPFLEIFGKPARDTGYESERNNTPTAAQRLHMLNSTHIQKKIEQGPKINSLLRSGSNRNEILKNIYLTILSRPPTYSEIQNFHQYANKFGRAGQRTAFMDLIWALMNSPEFLFRH
;
A
#
# COMPACT_ATOMS: atom_id res chain seq x y z
N MET A 1 -17.89 -25.73 26.73
CA MET A 1 -16.94 -25.46 25.63
C MET A 1 -17.24 -24.06 25.10
N ASN A 2 -16.44 -23.06 25.50
CA ASN A 2 -16.66 -21.66 25.10
C ASN A 2 -16.21 -21.46 23.65
N ASN A 3 -17.16 -21.26 22.75
CA ASN A 3 -16.89 -20.68 21.43
C ASN A 3 -16.68 -19.18 21.60
N PHE A 4 -15.45 -18.75 21.85
CA PHE A 4 -15.09 -17.34 21.71
C PHE A 4 -15.09 -16.98 20.22
N ALA A 5 -15.92 -16.00 19.83
CA ALA A 5 -15.88 -15.43 18.49
C ALA A 5 -14.52 -14.73 18.29
N CYS A 6 -13.61 -15.37 17.55
CA CYS A 6 -12.35 -14.77 17.14
C CYS A 6 -12.54 -14.01 15.82
N TYR A 7 -12.22 -12.72 15.79
CA TYR A 7 -12.09 -11.99 14.53
C TYR A 7 -10.79 -12.42 13.84
N ARG A 8 -10.90 -13.21 12.78
CA ARG A 8 -9.74 -13.56 11.96
C ARG A 8 -9.29 -12.31 11.20
N ALA A 9 -8.00 -11.98 11.31
CA ALA A 9 -7.41 -10.88 10.56
C ALA A 9 -7.73 -11.02 9.07
N ARG A 10 -8.39 -10.01 8.49
CA ARG A 10 -8.74 -9.96 7.07
C ARG A 10 -7.78 -9.02 6.36
N GLN A 11 -7.19 -9.50 5.27
CA GLN A 11 -6.36 -8.65 4.42
C GLN A 11 -7.24 -7.57 3.76
N LEU A 12 -6.66 -6.41 3.47
CA LEU A 12 -7.30 -5.41 2.63
C LEU A 12 -7.57 -5.98 1.23
N ASP A 13 -8.72 -5.62 0.65
CA ASP A 13 -9.06 -5.96 -0.73
C ASP A 13 -8.02 -5.32 -1.68
N ALA A 14 -7.77 -5.96 -2.83
CA ALA A 14 -6.83 -5.51 -3.84
C ALA A 14 -7.01 -4.02 -4.20
N GLU A 15 -8.26 -3.62 -4.42
CA GLU A 15 -8.64 -2.27 -4.80
C GLU A 15 -8.32 -1.27 -3.67
N VAL A 16 -8.65 -1.64 -2.43
CA VAL A 16 -8.42 -0.79 -1.25
C VAL A 16 -6.92 -0.63 -1.01
N LEU A 17 -6.14 -1.70 -1.17
CA LEU A 17 -4.70 -1.69 -0.97
C LEU A 17 -4.01 -0.77 -1.99
N ILE A 18 -4.32 -0.89 -3.28
CA ILE A 18 -3.68 -0.06 -4.30
C ILE A 18 -4.11 1.41 -4.20
N ASP A 19 -5.37 1.67 -3.84
CA ASP A 19 -5.85 3.03 -3.59
C ASP A 19 -5.13 3.67 -2.39
N ALA A 20 -4.91 2.92 -1.31
CA ALA A 20 -4.15 3.39 -0.15
C ALA A 20 -2.69 3.70 -0.54
N ILE A 21 -2.04 2.81 -1.30
CA ILE A 21 -0.68 3.03 -1.82
C ILE A 21 -0.61 4.31 -2.66
N CYS A 22 -1.55 4.49 -3.59
CA CYS A 22 -1.63 5.68 -4.44
C CYS A 22 -1.85 6.95 -3.60
N GLN A 23 -2.74 6.90 -2.60
CA GLN A 23 -3.01 8.02 -1.71
C GLN A 23 -1.81 8.40 -0.81
N ILE A 24 -1.05 7.41 -0.34
CA ILE A 24 0.16 7.63 0.48
C ILE A 24 1.28 8.22 -0.39
N THR A 25 1.47 7.66 -1.58
CA THR A 25 2.56 8.07 -2.48
C THR A 25 2.25 9.35 -3.26
N GLY A 26 0.97 9.69 -3.40
CA GLY A 26 0.49 10.74 -4.31
C GLY A 26 0.60 10.34 -5.78
N THR A 27 0.62 9.03 -6.07
CA THR A 27 0.64 8.48 -7.42
C THR A 27 -0.76 8.04 -7.84
N SER A 28 -0.90 7.56 -9.09
CA SER A 28 -2.14 7.00 -9.61
C SER A 28 -1.87 5.67 -10.31
N GLU A 29 -2.93 4.89 -10.49
CA GLU A 29 -2.96 3.77 -11.43
C GLU A 29 -3.65 4.17 -12.73
N SER A 30 -3.38 3.38 -13.77
CA SER A 30 -4.10 3.41 -15.03
C SER A 30 -4.80 2.08 -15.22
N TYR A 31 -6.05 2.12 -15.67
CA TYR A 31 -6.86 0.94 -15.88
C TYR A 31 -7.44 0.93 -17.29
N THR A 32 -7.70 -0.27 -17.79
CA THR A 32 -8.26 -0.49 -19.13
C THR A 32 -9.38 -1.51 -19.06
N SER A 33 -10.49 -1.23 -19.74
CA SER A 33 -11.53 -2.24 -20.05
C SER A 33 -11.29 -2.81 -21.45
N GLN A 34 -11.46 -4.12 -21.59
CA GLN A 34 -11.45 -4.79 -22.88
C GLN A 34 -12.85 -4.84 -23.54
N ILE A 35 -13.91 -4.38 -22.84
CA ILE A 35 -15.31 -4.56 -23.27
C ILE A 35 -16.10 -3.23 -23.18
N PRO A 36 -16.91 -2.86 -24.21
CA PRO A 36 -16.88 -3.37 -25.58
C PRO A 36 -15.65 -2.85 -26.34
N GLU A 37 -15.25 -3.51 -27.43
CA GLU A 37 -14.23 -2.95 -28.34
C GLU A 37 -14.72 -1.63 -28.95
N PRO A 38 -13.87 -0.58 -29.04
CA PRO A 38 -12.43 -0.55 -28.73
C PRO A 38 -12.13 -0.42 -27.22
N PHE A 39 -10.92 -0.83 -26.81
CA PHE A 39 -10.48 -0.75 -25.42
C PHE A 39 -10.74 0.63 -24.81
N THR A 40 -11.42 0.63 -23.67
CA THR A 40 -11.76 1.87 -22.96
C THR A 40 -10.71 2.13 -21.88
N PHE A 41 -10.02 3.26 -21.98
CA PHE A 41 -9.08 3.72 -20.97
C PHE A 41 -9.81 4.48 -19.87
N ILE A 42 -9.59 4.11 -18.62
CA ILE A 42 -10.14 4.82 -17.48
C ILE A 42 -9.28 6.07 -17.21
N PRO A 43 -9.89 7.24 -16.97
CA PRO A 43 -9.15 8.46 -16.67
C PRO A 43 -8.14 8.29 -15.53
N GLN A 44 -7.00 8.97 -15.63
CA GLN A 44 -5.98 8.92 -14.59
C GLN A 44 -6.51 9.44 -13.25
N GLY A 45 -6.11 8.80 -12.16
CA GLY A 45 -6.53 9.19 -10.80
C GLY A 45 -7.89 8.62 -10.39
N TYR A 46 -8.51 7.79 -11.24
CA TYR A 46 -9.68 7.01 -10.86
C TYR A 46 -9.33 5.98 -9.78
N ARG A 47 -10.17 5.86 -8.75
CA ARG A 47 -9.95 4.92 -7.66
C ARG A 47 -10.34 3.51 -8.05
N ALA A 48 -9.51 2.53 -7.70
CA ALA A 48 -9.76 1.11 -7.94
C ALA A 48 -11.11 0.67 -7.35
N VAL A 49 -11.46 1.16 -6.15
CA VAL A 49 -12.74 0.80 -5.50
C VAL A 49 -13.96 1.27 -6.27
N ASN A 50 -13.81 2.29 -7.12
CA ASN A 50 -14.90 2.82 -7.95
C ASN A 50 -15.03 2.11 -9.31
N LEU A 51 -14.17 1.11 -9.60
CA LEU A 51 -14.29 0.31 -10.81
C LEU A 51 -15.56 -0.52 -10.73
N GLY A 52 -16.54 -0.18 -11.57
CA GLY A 52 -17.84 -0.86 -11.63
C GLY A 52 -17.79 -2.18 -12.40
N ASP A 53 -16.78 -2.38 -13.24
CA ASP A 53 -16.66 -3.53 -14.13
C ASP A 53 -15.51 -4.47 -13.68
N GLY A 54 -15.84 -5.76 -13.60
CA GLY A 54 -14.90 -6.82 -13.28
C GLY A 54 -13.84 -7.04 -14.35
N SER A 55 -14.16 -6.74 -15.62
CA SER A 55 -13.25 -6.85 -16.76
C SER A 55 -12.13 -5.81 -16.76
N ILE A 56 -12.30 -4.71 -16.00
CA ILE A 56 -11.27 -3.68 -15.85
C ILE A 56 -10.14 -4.20 -14.96
N GLY A 57 -8.97 -4.40 -15.57
CA GLY A 57 -7.81 -5.00 -14.91
C GLY A 57 -6.63 -4.04 -14.74
N SER A 58 -5.72 -4.45 -13.86
CA SER A 58 -4.31 -4.08 -13.89
C SER A 58 -3.50 -5.29 -13.38
N PRO A 59 -2.21 -5.42 -13.72
CA PRO A 59 -1.38 -6.52 -13.23
C PRO A 59 -1.41 -6.66 -11.69
N PHE A 60 -1.55 -5.55 -10.97
CA PHE A 60 -1.69 -5.56 -9.53
C PHE A 60 -3.04 -6.17 -9.09
N LEU A 61 -4.14 -5.73 -9.69
CA LEU A 61 -5.48 -6.20 -9.34
C LEU A 61 -5.64 -7.71 -9.62
N GLU A 62 -5.05 -8.21 -10.69
CA GLU A 62 -5.06 -9.63 -11.04
C GLU A 62 -4.29 -10.47 -10.01
N ILE A 63 -3.08 -10.06 -9.62
CA ILE A 63 -2.26 -10.77 -8.62
C ILE A 63 -2.92 -10.78 -7.23
N PHE A 64 -3.60 -9.68 -6.87
CA PHE A 64 -4.30 -9.55 -5.59
C PHE A 64 -5.72 -10.14 -5.61
N GLY A 65 -6.11 -10.81 -6.69
CA GLY A 65 -7.33 -11.61 -6.75
C GLY A 65 -8.61 -10.80 -6.88
N LYS A 66 -8.59 -9.66 -7.58
CA LYS A 66 -9.82 -8.94 -7.93
C LYS A 66 -10.78 -9.91 -8.63
N PRO A 67 -11.98 -10.14 -8.08
CA PRO A 67 -12.97 -11.02 -8.70
C PRO A 67 -13.47 -10.42 -10.03
N ALA A 68 -13.86 -11.29 -10.97
CA ALA A 68 -14.52 -10.89 -12.20
C ALA A 68 -15.92 -10.29 -11.97
N ARG A 69 -16.47 -10.39 -10.75
CA ARG A 69 -17.80 -9.89 -10.34
C ARG A 69 -18.96 -10.35 -11.26
N ASP A 70 -18.78 -11.46 -11.98
CA ASP A 70 -19.78 -11.97 -12.93
C ASP A 70 -21.05 -12.46 -12.26
N THR A 71 -20.99 -12.94 -11.01
CA THR A 71 -22.16 -13.50 -10.32
C THR A 71 -22.58 -12.74 -9.07
N GLY A 72 -21.83 -11.69 -8.69
CA GLY A 72 -22.12 -10.82 -7.54
C GLY A 72 -21.96 -11.46 -6.15
N TYR A 73 -21.50 -12.73 -6.06
CA TYR A 73 -21.32 -13.40 -4.77
C TYR A 73 -20.00 -13.01 -4.09
N GLU A 74 -20.06 -12.67 -2.79
CA GLU A 74 -18.87 -12.38 -1.98
C GLU A 74 -17.89 -13.56 -1.90
N SER A 75 -18.37 -14.80 -2.08
CA SER A 75 -17.54 -16.00 -2.10
C SER A 75 -16.59 -16.10 -3.31
N GLU A 76 -16.80 -15.31 -4.36
CA GLU A 76 -15.84 -15.20 -5.47
C GLU A 76 -14.58 -14.41 -5.08
N ARG A 77 -14.63 -13.65 -3.97
CA ARG A 77 -13.48 -12.87 -3.49
C ARG A 77 -12.51 -13.78 -2.76
N ASN A 78 -11.38 -14.08 -3.39
CA ASN A 78 -10.30 -14.81 -2.73
C ASN A 78 -9.39 -13.86 -1.93
N ASN A 79 -9.85 -13.49 -0.73
CA ASN A 79 -9.09 -12.69 0.23
C ASN A 79 -8.18 -13.54 1.14
N THR A 80 -7.84 -14.77 0.73
CA THR A 80 -6.88 -15.58 1.50
C THR A 80 -5.46 -15.07 1.22
N PRO A 81 -4.72 -14.60 2.24
CA PRO A 81 -3.37 -14.10 2.05
C PRO A 81 -2.47 -15.23 1.56
N THR A 82 -2.00 -15.16 0.32
CA THR A 82 -1.03 -16.13 -0.20
C THR A 82 0.40 -15.64 0.02
N ALA A 83 1.32 -16.58 0.22
CA ALA A 83 2.76 -16.27 0.29
C ALA A 83 3.24 -15.58 -1.01
N ALA A 84 2.66 -15.93 -2.16
CA ALA A 84 2.95 -15.32 -3.45
C ALA A 84 2.55 -13.83 -3.51
N GLN A 85 1.38 -13.45 -2.98
CA GLN A 85 0.96 -12.04 -2.91
C GLN A 85 1.87 -11.21 -2.01
N ARG A 86 2.26 -11.74 -0.84
CA ARG A 86 3.21 -11.07 0.05
C ARG A 86 4.58 -10.93 -0.60
N LEU A 87 5.06 -11.99 -1.25
CA LEU A 87 6.32 -11.97 -2.00
C LEU A 87 6.27 -10.97 -3.15
N HIS A 88 5.12 -10.85 -3.83
CA HIS A 88 4.94 -9.86 -4.88
C HIS A 88 5.02 -8.44 -4.32
N MET A 89 4.35 -8.11 -3.21
CA MET A 89 4.48 -6.78 -2.57
C MET A 89 5.93 -6.48 -2.17
N LEU A 90 6.61 -7.45 -1.55
CA LEU A 90 8.00 -7.31 -1.14
C LEU A 90 8.94 -7.11 -2.34
N ASN A 91 8.67 -7.76 -3.47
CA ASN A 91 9.52 -7.69 -4.67
C ASN A 91 9.00 -6.74 -5.75
N SER A 92 7.94 -5.97 -5.47
CA SER A 92 7.28 -5.17 -6.49
C SER A 92 8.10 -3.92 -6.79
N THR A 93 8.87 -3.97 -7.89
CA THR A 93 9.53 -2.79 -8.46
C THR A 93 8.54 -1.67 -8.77
N HIS A 94 7.28 -2.03 -9.06
CA HIS A 94 6.19 -1.09 -9.25
C HIS A 94 5.90 -0.26 -7.99
N ILE A 95 5.72 -0.91 -6.84
CA ILE A 95 5.47 -0.22 -5.56
C ILE A 95 6.70 0.55 -5.12
N GLN A 96 7.89 -0.03 -5.27
CA GLN A 96 9.14 0.64 -4.95
C GLN A 96 9.29 1.95 -5.73
N LYS A 97 9.03 1.95 -7.05
CA LYS A 97 9.06 3.17 -7.86
C LYS A 97 8.04 4.22 -7.38
N LYS A 98 6.84 3.81 -6.98
CA LYS A 98 5.84 4.73 -6.42
C LYS A 98 6.32 5.38 -5.12
N ILE A 99 7.01 4.64 -4.25
CA ILE A 99 7.58 5.18 -3.01
C ILE A 99 8.71 6.16 -3.33
N GLU A 100 9.63 5.78 -4.21
CA GLU A 100 10.82 6.59 -4.54
C GLU A 100 10.48 7.89 -5.29
N GLN A 101 9.50 7.82 -6.21
CA GLN A 101 9.14 8.90 -7.13
C GLN A 101 7.86 9.64 -6.70
N GLY A 102 7.16 9.15 -5.68
CA GLY A 102 5.87 9.68 -5.23
C GLY A 102 5.97 11.15 -4.79
N PRO A 103 5.17 12.06 -5.39
CA PRO A 103 5.26 13.49 -5.08
C PRO A 103 4.91 13.80 -3.62
N LYS A 104 3.96 13.05 -3.03
CA LYS A 104 3.56 13.24 -1.63
C LYS A 104 4.63 12.79 -0.65
N ILE A 105 5.33 11.68 -0.95
CA ILE A 105 6.50 11.24 -0.16
C ILE A 105 7.62 12.27 -0.26
N ASN A 106 7.91 12.74 -1.48
CA ASN A 106 8.91 13.77 -1.69
C ASN A 106 8.59 15.07 -0.94
N SER A 107 7.33 15.47 -0.90
CA SER A 107 6.87 16.61 -0.09
C SER A 107 7.04 16.35 1.41
N LEU A 108 6.62 15.17 1.89
CA LEU A 108 6.69 14.77 3.30
C LEU A 108 8.13 14.78 3.85
N LEU A 109 9.09 14.31 3.03
CA LEU A 109 10.51 14.30 3.39
C LEU A 109 11.14 15.69 3.37
N ARG A 110 10.57 16.64 2.62
CA ARG A 110 11.04 18.04 2.53
C ARG A 110 10.39 18.95 3.56
N SER A 111 9.20 18.60 4.08
CA SER A 111 8.42 19.48 4.94
C SER A 111 8.82 19.46 6.41
N GLY A 112 9.54 18.43 6.87
CA GLY A 112 9.88 18.30 8.29
C GLY A 112 11.13 19.10 8.67
N SER A 113 11.04 19.82 9.79
CA SER A 113 12.14 20.63 10.32
C SER A 113 13.21 19.78 11.00
N ASN A 114 12.83 18.62 11.52
CA ASN A 114 13.74 17.66 12.13
C ASN A 114 13.37 16.20 11.82
N ARG A 115 14.31 15.28 12.06
CA ARG A 115 14.15 13.84 11.75
C ARG A 115 12.95 13.20 12.47
N ASN A 116 12.69 13.57 13.71
CA ASN A 116 11.59 13.00 14.51
C ASN A 116 10.22 13.46 14.00
N GLU A 117 10.13 14.68 13.51
CA GLU A 117 8.92 15.23 12.91
C GLU A 117 8.59 14.52 11.60
N ILE A 118 9.59 14.33 10.71
CA ILE A 118 9.42 13.54 9.49
C ILE A 118 8.96 12.12 9.84
N LEU A 119 9.62 11.49 10.81
CA LEU A 119 9.28 10.15 11.28
C LEU A 119 7.83 10.07 11.77
N LYS A 120 7.41 11.01 12.64
CA LYS A 120 6.05 11.08 13.14
C LYS A 120 5.04 11.24 12.00
N ASN A 121 5.32 12.11 11.04
CA ASN A 121 4.42 12.37 9.92
C ASN A 121 4.29 11.15 8.98
N ILE A 122 5.38 10.39 8.77
CA ILE A 122 5.36 9.12 8.02
C ILE A 122 4.42 8.11 8.71
N TYR A 123 4.60 7.89 10.01
CA TYR A 123 3.78 6.96 10.78
C TYR A 123 2.30 7.36 10.78
N LEU A 124 1.99 8.65 10.95
CA LEU A 124 0.62 9.15 10.85
C LEU A 124 0.03 8.98 9.45
N THR A 125 0.84 9.13 8.40
CA THR A 125 0.37 9.01 7.02
C THR A 125 0.09 7.56 6.63
N ILE A 126 0.89 6.61 7.11
CA ILE A 126 0.82 5.20 6.70
C ILE A 126 -0.05 4.37 7.65
N LEU A 127 0.16 4.53 8.96
CA LEU A 127 -0.48 3.71 10.00
C LEU A 127 -1.53 4.48 10.81
N SER A 128 -1.75 5.77 10.52
CA SER A 128 -2.70 6.62 11.25
C SER A 128 -2.47 6.69 12.77
N ARG A 129 -1.23 6.45 13.23
CA ARG A 129 -0.82 6.56 14.64
C ARG A 129 0.58 7.17 14.75
N PRO A 130 0.96 7.74 15.90
CA PRO A 130 2.36 8.11 16.14
C PRO A 130 3.25 6.87 16.32
N PRO A 131 4.57 7.00 16.06
CA PRO A 131 5.53 5.96 16.37
C PRO A 131 5.70 5.80 17.88
N THR A 132 5.95 4.56 18.31
CA THR A 132 6.32 4.22 19.68
C THR A 132 7.78 4.59 19.97
N TYR A 133 8.15 4.67 21.24
CA TYR A 133 9.52 5.00 21.62
C TYR A 133 10.55 4.01 21.06
N SER A 134 10.26 2.71 21.07
CA SER A 134 11.13 1.68 20.50
C SER A 134 11.30 1.82 18.99
N GLU A 135 10.23 2.10 18.26
CA GLU A 135 10.28 2.34 16.81
C GLU A 135 11.16 3.55 16.46
N ILE A 136 11.05 4.63 17.23
CA ILE A 136 11.91 5.82 17.07
C ILE A 136 13.38 5.46 17.27
N GLN A 137 13.71 4.74 18.35
CA GLN A 137 15.08 4.33 18.65
C GLN A 137 15.66 3.42 17.55
N ASN A 138 14.89 2.42 17.11
CA ASN A 138 15.30 1.50 16.05
C ASN A 138 15.58 2.25 14.73
N PHE A 139 14.72 3.19 14.36
CA PHE A 139 14.93 4.01 13.18
C PHE A 139 16.21 4.85 13.27
N HIS A 140 16.47 5.50 14.41
CA HIS A 140 17.70 6.29 14.57
C HIS A 140 18.95 5.42 14.48
N GLN A 141 18.95 4.26 15.14
CA GLN A 141 20.08 3.31 15.05
C GLN A 141 20.32 2.86 13.61
N TYR A 142 19.25 2.58 12.86
CA TYR A 142 19.34 2.21 11.46
C TYR A 142 19.86 3.37 10.59
N ALA A 143 19.23 4.55 10.69
CA ALA A 143 19.57 5.72 9.89
C ALA A 143 21.01 6.21 10.14
N ASN A 144 21.53 6.04 11.35
CA ASN A 144 22.90 6.43 11.69
C ASN A 144 23.96 5.62 10.92
N LYS A 145 23.63 4.41 10.43
CA LYS A 145 24.53 3.59 9.60
C LYS A 145 24.81 4.22 8.24
N PHE A 146 23.91 5.07 7.74
CA PHE A 146 23.98 5.68 6.41
C PHE A 146 24.56 7.11 6.41
N GLY A 147 24.82 7.68 7.59
CA GLY A 147 25.25 9.07 7.73
C GLY A 147 24.23 10.09 7.20
N ARG A 148 24.67 11.33 6.96
CA ARG A 148 23.79 12.40 6.45
C ARG A 148 23.35 12.19 5.00
N ALA A 149 24.22 11.65 4.16
CA ALA A 149 23.95 11.47 2.73
C ALA A 149 22.86 10.43 2.44
N GLY A 150 22.75 9.38 3.28
CA GLY A 150 21.73 8.33 3.10
C GLY A 150 20.47 8.50 3.94
N GLN A 151 20.23 9.68 4.52
CA GLN A 151 19.02 9.92 5.33
C GLN A 151 17.74 9.73 4.51
N ARG A 152 17.73 10.13 3.23
CA ARG A 152 16.60 9.90 2.33
C ARG A 152 16.35 8.39 2.16
N THR A 153 17.40 7.61 1.91
CA THR A 153 17.32 6.16 1.75
C THR A 153 16.73 5.50 2.99
N ALA A 154 17.22 5.86 4.18
CA ALA A 154 16.69 5.33 5.44
C ALA A 154 15.18 5.57 5.61
N PHE A 155 14.68 6.74 5.21
CA PHE A 155 13.24 7.01 5.24
C PHE A 155 12.45 6.24 4.17
N MET A 156 13.02 6.03 2.98
CA MET A 156 12.39 5.20 1.95
C MET A 156 12.27 3.75 2.39
N ASP A 157 13.33 3.21 3.01
CA ASP A 157 13.33 1.85 3.57
C ASP A 157 12.30 1.72 4.70
N LEU A 158 12.18 2.75 5.54
CA LEU A 158 11.13 2.80 6.56
C LEU A 158 9.73 2.77 5.93
N ILE A 159 9.46 3.62 4.95
CA ILE A 159 8.15 3.66 4.27
C ILE A 159 7.83 2.30 3.66
N TRP A 160 8.80 1.69 2.97
CA TRP A 160 8.66 0.35 2.41
C TRP A 160 8.38 -0.70 3.50
N ALA A 161 9.08 -0.66 4.63
CA ALA A 161 8.87 -1.59 5.74
C ALA A 161 7.48 -1.43 6.38
N LEU A 162 7.01 -0.19 6.56
CA LEU A 162 5.67 0.08 7.12
C LEU A 162 4.56 -0.38 6.17
N MET A 163 4.70 -0.15 4.87
CA MET A 163 3.74 -0.61 3.86
C MET A 163 3.70 -2.14 3.70
N ASN A 164 4.77 -2.84 4.06
CA ASN A 164 4.80 -4.31 4.09
C ASN A 164 4.50 -4.89 5.48
N SER A 165 4.18 -4.05 6.47
CA SER A 165 3.88 -4.51 7.82
C SER A 165 2.50 -5.17 7.89
N PRO A 166 2.28 -6.14 8.80
CA PRO A 166 0.96 -6.68 9.05
C PRO A 166 -0.04 -5.59 9.46
N GLU A 167 0.40 -4.58 10.21
CA GLU A 167 -0.44 -3.47 10.65
C GLU A 167 -1.04 -2.69 9.47
N PHE A 168 -0.29 -2.55 8.37
CA PHE A 168 -0.80 -1.91 7.16
C PHE A 168 -1.67 -2.83 6.30
N LEU A 169 -1.30 -4.11 6.19
CA LEU A 169 -1.94 -5.05 5.26
C LEU A 169 -3.28 -5.62 5.78
N PHE A 170 -3.50 -5.61 7.09
CA PHE A 170 -4.68 -6.20 7.71
C PHE A 170 -5.63 -5.12 8.26
N ARG A 171 -6.94 -5.36 8.11
CA ARG A 171 -7.97 -4.56 8.78
C ARG A 171 -7.91 -4.82 10.28
N HIS A 172 -7.74 -3.75 11.06
CA HIS A 172 -7.93 -3.75 12.51
C HIS A 172 -9.42 -3.73 12.88
#